data_AF-A0A2P6RYF8-F1
#
_entry.id   AF-A0A2P6RYF8-F1
#
_cell.length_a   1.000
_cell.length_b   1.000
_cell.length_c   1.000
_cell.angle_alpha   90.00
_cell.angle_beta   90.00
_cell.angle_gamma   90.00
#
_symmetry.space_group_name_H-M   'P 1'
#
loop_
_entity.id
_entity.type
_entity.pdbx_description
1 polymer ?
#
loop_
_entity_poly.entity_id
_entity_poly.type
_entity_poly.pdbx_seq_one_letter_code
_entity_poly.pdbx_strand_id
1 'polypeptide(L)'
;MSNFNYIPEEIVTDILQRLSSKSLIRFRCVCKSWRDLIRSSSFAWSHLNRNVARRSNRYLYAYHQSSIDEPEHWQYSLFSTEAFEPCLNLRHPLRTREKLRIYGSSNGLVCISDEKLHPNSRICIWNPSIRKSRTLPNIETHLSDISTTHLSFGFHPELDDYIVVRIVHPYMGSPGVEVYTLGTNSWKSIRVTPSLLG
;
A
#
# COMPACT_ATOMS: atom_id res chain seq x y z
N MET A 1 8.24 -47.94 -15.83
CA MET A 1 9.26 -47.05 -15.21
C MET A 1 8.53 -45.87 -14.58
N SER A 2 8.35 -45.91 -13.27
CA SER A 2 7.62 -44.89 -12.50
C SER A 2 8.44 -43.61 -12.40
N ASN A 3 7.87 -42.53 -12.94
CA ASN A 3 8.48 -41.22 -13.09
C ASN A 3 8.47 -40.46 -11.74
N PHE A 4 9.39 -40.79 -10.83
CA PHE A 4 9.42 -40.27 -9.44
C PHE A 4 10.05 -38.87 -9.27
N ASN A 5 10.31 -38.13 -10.35
CA ASN A 5 11.14 -36.92 -10.28
C ASN A 5 10.38 -35.58 -10.27
N TYR A 6 9.07 -35.57 -10.10
CA TYR A 6 8.30 -34.32 -10.03
C TYR A 6 7.61 -34.16 -8.68
N ILE A 7 7.98 -33.10 -7.96
CA ILE A 7 7.24 -32.64 -6.78
C ILE A 7 5.86 -32.16 -7.27
N PRO A 8 4.75 -32.61 -6.68
CA PRO A 8 3.41 -32.15 -7.05
C PRO A 8 3.26 -30.62 -6.90
N GLU A 9 2.51 -30.00 -7.80
CA GLU A 9 2.29 -28.54 -7.82
C GLU A 9 1.70 -28.02 -6.49
N GLU A 10 0.84 -28.81 -5.85
CA GLU A 10 0.25 -28.51 -4.55
C GLU A 10 1.31 -28.37 -3.45
N ILE A 11 2.31 -29.26 -3.44
CA ILE A 11 3.42 -29.24 -2.48
C ILE A 11 4.32 -28.03 -2.75
N VAL A 12 4.62 -27.75 -4.02
CA VAL A 12 5.36 -26.54 -4.40
C VAL A 12 4.61 -25.28 -3.94
N THR A 13 3.29 -25.24 -4.15
CA THR A 13 2.43 -24.12 -3.74
C THR A 13 2.45 -23.94 -2.22
N ASP A 14 2.29 -25.00 -1.43
CA ASP A 14 2.36 -24.91 0.04
C ASP A 14 3.74 -24.44 0.52
N ILE A 15 4.83 -24.92 -0.10
CA ILE A 15 6.20 -24.47 0.23
C ILE A 15 6.33 -22.97 -0.06
N LEU A 16 5.97 -22.53 -1.27
CA LEU A 16 6.06 -21.12 -1.65
C LEU A 16 5.19 -20.23 -0.76
N GLN A 17 3.98 -20.66 -0.40
CA GLN A 17 3.09 -19.92 0.48
C GLN A 17 3.66 -19.69 1.90
N ARG A 18 4.63 -20.49 2.34
CA ARG A 18 5.30 -20.31 3.65
C ARG A 18 6.44 -19.31 3.61
N LEU A 19 6.87 -18.88 2.43
CA LEU A 19 8.02 -17.99 2.27
C LEU A 19 7.65 -16.52 2.45
N SER A 20 8.64 -15.71 2.84
CA SER A 20 8.48 -14.25 2.88
C SER A 20 8.25 -13.67 1.46
N SER A 21 7.57 -12.53 1.38
CA SER A 21 7.34 -11.81 0.11
C SER A 21 8.65 -11.49 -0.64
N LYS A 22 9.74 -11.25 0.10
CA LYS A 22 11.07 -10.98 -0.48
C LYS A 22 11.66 -12.24 -1.13
N SER A 23 11.53 -13.39 -0.49
CA SER A 23 11.97 -14.68 -1.04
C SER A 23 11.16 -15.03 -2.30
N LEU A 24 9.84 -14.85 -2.24
CA LEU A 24 8.95 -15.09 -3.39
C LEU A 24 9.35 -14.28 -4.62
N ILE A 25 9.71 -13.01 -4.45
CA ILE A 25 10.18 -12.19 -5.59
C ILE A 25 11.45 -12.75 -6.22
N ARG A 26 12.39 -13.26 -5.42
CA ARG A 26 13.60 -13.90 -5.96
C ARG A 26 13.26 -15.19 -6.71
N PHE A 27 12.30 -15.95 -6.20
CA PHE A 27 11.90 -17.24 -6.75
C PHE A 27 11.13 -17.13 -8.08
N ARG A 28 10.63 -15.95 -8.42
CA ARG A 28 10.13 -15.65 -9.78
C ARG A 28 11.17 -15.84 -10.89
N CYS A 29 12.46 -15.89 -10.55
CA CYS A 29 13.54 -16.08 -11.52
C CYS A 29 13.91 -17.56 -11.73
N VAL A 30 13.34 -18.50 -10.95
CA VAL A 30 13.70 -19.92 -11.01
C VAL A 30 13.15 -20.59 -12.26
N CYS A 31 11.84 -20.49 -12.52
CA CYS A 31 11.21 -21.04 -13.73
C CYS A 31 9.90 -20.29 -14.06
N LYS A 32 9.35 -20.54 -15.27
CA LYS A 32 8.09 -19.92 -15.72
C LYS A 32 6.92 -20.30 -14.82
N SER A 33 6.76 -21.58 -14.48
CA SER A 33 5.66 -22.06 -13.62
C SER A 33 5.66 -21.37 -12.26
N TRP A 34 6.81 -21.25 -11.59
CA TRP A 34 6.91 -20.56 -10.30
C TRP A 34 6.61 -19.07 -10.44
N ARG A 35 7.13 -18.43 -11.48
CA ARG A 35 6.84 -17.03 -11.75
C ARG A 35 5.35 -16.78 -11.96
N ASP A 36 4.67 -17.65 -12.70
CA ASP A 36 3.27 -17.49 -13.07
C ASP A 36 2.37 -17.79 -11.86
N LEU A 37 2.70 -18.83 -11.07
CA LEU A 37 2.06 -19.12 -9.78
C LEU A 37 2.19 -17.95 -8.80
N ILE A 38 3.41 -17.41 -8.60
CA ILE A 38 3.65 -16.29 -7.65
C ILE A 38 2.96 -15.00 -8.11
N ARG A 39 2.67 -14.85 -9.41
CA ARG A 39 1.97 -13.68 -9.96
C ARG A 39 0.45 -13.80 -9.93
N SER A 40 -0.10 -14.98 -9.64
CA SER A 40 -1.55 -15.16 -9.63
C SER A 40 -2.21 -14.45 -8.44
N SER A 41 -3.42 -13.94 -8.66
CA SER A 41 -4.22 -13.31 -7.61
C SER A 41 -4.58 -14.31 -6.52
N SER A 42 -4.91 -15.55 -6.88
CA SER A 42 -5.22 -16.63 -5.94
C SER A 42 -4.04 -16.93 -5.00
N PHE A 43 -2.83 -17.05 -5.54
CA PHE A 43 -1.64 -17.27 -4.72
C PHE A 43 -1.39 -16.09 -3.77
N ALA A 44 -1.50 -14.86 -4.28
CA ALA A 44 -1.34 -13.66 -3.47
C ALA A 44 -2.36 -13.62 -2.31
N TRP A 45 -3.62 -13.94 -2.59
CA TRP A 45 -4.69 -13.94 -1.58
C TRP A 45 -4.49 -15.05 -0.54
N SER A 46 -4.17 -16.28 -0.96
CA SER A 46 -3.85 -17.38 -0.05
C SER A 46 -2.63 -17.08 0.81
N HIS A 47 -1.57 -16.50 0.23
CA HIS A 47 -0.37 -16.09 0.96
C HIS A 47 -0.69 -15.01 2.00
N LEU A 48 -1.46 -13.99 1.62
CA LEU A 48 -1.90 -12.93 2.53
C LEU A 48 -2.69 -13.50 3.71
N ASN A 49 -3.72 -14.29 3.44
CA ASN A 49 -4.57 -14.85 4.50
C ASN A 49 -3.83 -15.79 5.42
N ARG A 50 -2.87 -16.55 4.89
CA ARG A 50 -2.00 -17.40 5.72
C ARG A 50 -1.18 -16.57 6.70
N ASN A 51 -0.64 -15.43 6.27
CA ASN A 51 0.10 -14.53 7.14
C ASN A 51 -0.80 -13.86 8.19
N VAL A 52 -2.00 -13.41 7.78
CA VAL A 52 -3.00 -12.83 8.69
C VAL A 52 -3.42 -13.84 9.77
N ALA A 53 -3.75 -15.07 9.37
CA ALA A 53 -4.17 -16.12 10.29
C ALA A 53 -3.09 -16.49 11.31
N ARG A 54 -1.82 -16.46 10.90
CA ARG A 54 -0.68 -16.74 11.77
C ARG A 54 -0.24 -15.56 12.62
N ARG A 55 -0.84 -14.38 12.43
CA ARG A 55 -0.42 -13.10 13.05
C ARG A 55 1.07 -12.78 12.83
N SER A 56 1.69 -13.38 11.82
CA SER A 56 3.09 -13.20 11.47
C SER A 56 3.26 -11.95 10.59
N ASN A 57 4.48 -11.41 10.52
CA ASN A 57 4.83 -10.27 9.66
C ASN A 57 4.05 -8.97 9.99
N ARG A 58 3.83 -8.73 11.29
CA ARG A 58 3.29 -7.49 11.80
C ARG A 58 4.42 -6.48 11.93
N TYR A 59 4.29 -5.39 11.18
CA TYR A 59 5.27 -4.32 11.21
C TYR A 59 4.62 -3.01 11.64
N LEU A 60 5.35 -2.24 12.44
CA LEU A 60 5.02 -0.84 12.73
C LEU A 60 5.85 0.04 11.82
N TYR A 61 5.19 0.96 11.14
CA TYR A 61 5.89 2.05 10.48
C TYR A 61 6.06 3.19 11.48
N ALA A 62 7.31 3.59 11.71
CA ALA A 62 7.60 4.66 12.65
C ALA A 62 8.55 5.70 12.05
N TYR A 63 8.28 6.95 12.37
CA TYR A 63 9.20 8.07 12.17
C TYR A 63 9.90 8.32 13.49
N HIS A 64 11.23 8.17 13.51
CA HIS A 64 12.00 8.23 14.74
C HIS A 64 13.39 8.81 14.50
N GLN A 65 14.03 9.21 15.59
CA GLN A 65 15.42 9.65 15.59
C GLN A 65 16.35 8.44 15.39
N SER A 66 17.36 8.59 14.54
CA SER A 66 18.26 7.49 14.16
C SER A 66 19.23 7.09 15.26
N SER A 67 19.73 8.06 16.02
CA SER A 67 20.60 7.86 17.18
C SER A 67 20.41 9.00 18.17
N ILE A 68 20.64 8.72 19.44
CA ILE A 68 20.69 9.73 20.51
C ILE A 68 21.81 10.76 20.23
N ASP A 69 22.90 10.30 19.61
CA ASP A 69 24.09 11.11 19.32
C ASP A 69 23.94 12.02 18.08
N GLU A 70 22.93 11.77 17.23
CA GLU A 70 22.66 12.55 16.02
C GLU A 70 21.24 13.11 16.04
N PRO A 71 20.97 14.13 16.88
CA PRO A 71 19.60 14.51 17.18
C PRO A 71 18.81 15.08 15.99
N GLU A 72 19.54 15.55 14.98
CA GLU A 72 19.01 16.11 13.74
C GLU A 72 18.65 15.04 12.69
N HIS A 73 19.13 13.79 12.86
CA HIS A 73 18.89 12.73 11.87
C HIS A 73 17.65 11.92 12.18
N TRP A 74 16.56 12.22 11.48
CA TRP A 74 15.31 11.47 11.55
C TRP A 74 15.13 10.56 10.34
N GLN A 75 14.59 9.36 10.60
CA GLN A 75 14.34 8.37 9.56
C GLN A 75 13.00 7.67 9.75
N TYR A 76 12.57 7.02 8.67
CA TYR A 76 11.42 6.13 8.70
C TYR A 76 11.89 4.69 8.70
N SER A 77 11.31 3.86 9.55
CA SER A 77 11.69 2.45 9.66
C SER A 77 10.46 1.56 9.86
N LEU A 78 10.57 0.33 9.39
CA LEU A 78 9.67 -0.74 9.81
C LEU A 78 10.24 -1.45 11.03
N PHE A 79 9.45 -1.54 12.07
CA PHE A 79 9.76 -2.30 13.27
C PHE A 79 8.96 -3.59 13.28
N SER A 80 9.58 -4.71 13.66
CA SER A 80 8.82 -5.91 13.99
C SER A 80 8.04 -5.66 15.28
N THR A 81 6.75 -5.99 15.32
CA THR A 81 6.00 -5.89 16.59
C THR A 81 6.40 -6.95 17.60
N GLU A 82 7.16 -7.97 17.19
CA GLU A 82 7.61 -9.05 18.08
C GLU A 82 8.93 -8.67 18.77
N ALA A 83 9.91 -8.22 17.98
CA ALA A 83 11.23 -7.88 18.47
C ALA A 83 11.37 -6.40 18.89
N PHE A 84 10.45 -5.53 18.43
CA PHE A 84 10.55 -4.07 18.55
C PHE A 84 11.87 -3.48 17.99
N GLU A 85 12.52 -4.21 17.09
CA GLU A 85 13.75 -3.81 16.43
C GLU A 85 13.47 -3.31 14.99
N PRO A 86 14.25 -2.33 14.50
CA PRO A 86 14.15 -1.85 13.13
C PRO A 86 14.58 -2.97 12.17
N CYS A 87 13.60 -3.47 11.43
CA CYS A 87 13.80 -4.51 10.42
C CYS A 87 14.28 -3.94 9.10
N LEU A 88 13.91 -2.69 8.82
CA LEU A 88 14.18 -2.06 7.54
C LEU A 88 14.10 -0.54 7.64
N ASN A 89 15.22 0.14 7.35
CA ASN A 89 15.24 1.58 7.13
C ASN A 89 14.63 1.90 5.77
N LEU A 90 13.75 2.88 5.76
CA LEU A 90 12.94 3.26 4.62
C LEU A 90 13.33 4.64 4.15
N ARG A 91 13.63 4.75 2.86
CA ARG A 91 13.82 6.06 2.23
C ARG A 91 12.44 6.66 1.96
N HIS A 92 12.33 7.98 2.12
CA HIS A 92 11.13 8.72 1.77
C HIS A 92 10.76 8.44 0.29
N PRO A 93 9.69 7.68 0.02
CA PRO A 93 9.41 7.20 -1.34
C PRO A 93 9.01 8.34 -2.29
N LEU A 94 8.48 9.45 -1.75
CA LEU A 94 8.16 10.64 -2.52
C LEU A 94 9.36 11.61 -2.66
N ARG A 95 10.48 11.38 -1.95
CA ARG A 95 11.65 12.27 -1.91
C ARG A 95 11.31 13.76 -1.64
N THR A 96 10.27 14.05 -0.86
CA THR A 96 9.93 15.41 -0.43
C THR A 96 10.68 15.76 0.86
N ARG A 97 10.74 17.06 1.19
CA ARG A 97 11.22 17.54 2.50
C ARG A 97 10.14 17.53 3.58
N GLU A 98 8.89 17.28 3.18
CA GLU A 98 7.77 17.25 4.12
C GLU A 98 7.73 15.91 4.87
N LYS A 99 7.14 15.91 6.07
CA LYS A 99 6.92 14.68 6.81
C LYS A 99 5.89 13.82 6.07
N LEU A 100 6.07 12.52 6.10
CA LEU A 100 5.15 11.55 5.51
C LEU A 100 4.11 11.13 6.53
N ARG A 101 2.85 11.01 6.08
CA ARG A 101 1.77 10.41 6.84
C ARG A 101 1.22 9.19 6.12
N ILE A 102 0.85 8.17 6.90
CA ILE A 102 0.07 7.02 6.42
C ILE A 102 -1.42 7.37 6.51
N TYR A 103 -2.14 7.15 5.41
CA TYR A 103 -3.57 7.39 5.28
C TYR A 103 -4.40 6.10 5.20
N GLY A 104 -3.72 4.96 5.27
CA GLY A 104 -4.36 3.65 5.37
C GLY A 104 -3.38 2.54 5.03
N SER A 105 -3.70 1.33 5.47
CA SER A 105 -2.99 0.13 5.09
C SER A 105 -3.99 -0.99 4.80
N SER A 106 -3.67 -1.82 3.83
CA SER A 106 -4.48 -2.97 3.46
C SER A 106 -3.61 -4.00 2.76
N ASN A 107 -3.68 -5.26 3.18
CA ASN A 107 -2.99 -6.39 2.54
C ASN A 107 -1.47 -6.17 2.29
N GLY A 108 -0.79 -5.53 3.25
CA GLY A 108 0.63 -5.21 3.15
C GLY A 108 0.99 -4.02 2.24
N LEU A 109 -0.01 -3.38 1.63
CA LEU A 109 0.13 -2.09 0.98
C LEU A 109 -0.18 -0.96 1.97
N VAL A 110 0.50 0.16 1.79
CA VAL A 110 0.29 1.38 2.57
C VAL A 110 0.05 2.56 1.64
N CYS A 111 -0.94 3.39 1.94
CA CYS A 111 -1.16 4.65 1.25
C CYS A 111 -0.53 5.77 2.06
N ILE A 112 0.27 6.59 1.38
CA ILE A 112 1.09 7.62 1.98
C ILE A 112 1.02 8.92 1.17
N SER A 113 1.15 10.04 1.86
CA SER A 113 1.25 11.38 1.27
C SER A 113 1.97 12.28 2.26
N ASP A 114 2.32 13.49 1.83
CA ASP A 114 2.82 14.54 2.72
C ASP A 114 1.79 14.83 3.83
N GLU A 115 2.27 15.08 5.05
CA GLU A 115 1.46 15.22 6.28
C GLU A 115 0.42 16.34 6.19
N LYS A 116 0.76 17.45 5.54
CA LYS A 116 -0.14 18.59 5.36
C LYS A 116 -1.26 18.33 4.36
N LEU A 117 -1.13 17.31 3.51
CA LEU A 117 -2.10 16.91 2.50
C LEU A 117 -2.66 18.09 1.69
N HIS A 118 -1.79 18.82 1.02
CA HIS A 118 -2.22 19.84 0.07
C HIS A 118 -3.05 19.21 -1.08
N PRO A 119 -3.90 19.97 -1.80
CA PRO A 119 -4.69 19.46 -2.93
C PRO A 119 -3.87 18.73 -3.99
N ASN A 120 -2.67 19.26 -4.24
CA ASN A 120 -1.71 18.75 -5.20
C ASN A 120 -0.64 17.83 -4.57
N SER A 121 -0.80 17.46 -3.28
CA SER A 121 0.14 16.52 -2.64
C SER A 121 0.12 15.19 -3.38
N ARG A 122 1.31 14.64 -3.59
CA ARG A 122 1.46 13.36 -4.28
C ARG A 122 1.01 12.23 -3.37
N ILE A 123 -0.03 11.54 -3.81
CA ILE A 123 -0.49 10.32 -3.15
C ILE A 123 0.27 9.14 -3.73
N CYS A 124 0.73 8.23 -2.87
CA CYS A 124 1.47 7.06 -3.27
C CYS A 124 0.95 5.82 -2.55
N ILE A 125 0.75 4.74 -3.30
CA ILE A 125 0.54 3.40 -2.75
C ILE A 125 1.88 2.67 -2.79
N TRP A 126 2.26 2.12 -1.66
CA TRP A 126 3.58 1.56 -1.46
C TRP A 126 3.51 0.16 -0.86
N ASN A 127 4.34 -0.74 -1.36
CA ASN A 127 4.62 -2.03 -0.75
C ASN A 127 6.02 -1.98 -0.11
N PRO A 128 6.10 -1.81 1.22
CA PRO A 128 7.38 -1.68 1.92
C PRO A 128 8.23 -2.95 1.85
N SER A 129 7.61 -4.13 1.91
CA SER A 129 8.28 -5.43 1.95
C SER A 129 9.11 -5.70 0.69
N ILE A 130 8.69 -5.13 -0.44
CA ILE A 130 9.34 -5.33 -1.75
C ILE A 130 9.92 -4.04 -2.32
N ARG A 131 9.82 -2.94 -1.55
CA ARG A 131 10.29 -1.59 -1.91
C ARG A 131 9.78 -1.10 -3.26
N LYS A 132 8.52 -1.42 -3.60
CA LYS A 132 7.86 -0.94 -4.82
C LYS A 132 6.75 0.02 -4.47
N SER A 133 6.77 1.19 -5.11
CA SER A 133 5.76 2.23 -4.96
C SER A 133 5.12 2.56 -6.29
N ARG A 134 3.91 3.09 -6.22
CA ARG A 134 3.17 3.67 -7.34
C ARG A 134 2.60 5.00 -6.88
N THR A 135 3.07 6.08 -7.48
CA THR A 135 2.45 7.40 -7.33
C THR A 135 1.17 7.45 -8.15
N LEU A 136 0.10 7.95 -7.56
CA LEU A 136 -1.17 8.12 -8.23
C LEU A 136 -1.11 9.30 -9.19
N PRO A 137 -1.88 9.27 -10.31
CA PRO A 137 -2.02 10.44 -11.15
C PRO A 137 -2.56 11.61 -10.32
N ASN A 138 -1.97 12.79 -10.50
CA ASN A 138 -2.50 13.98 -9.86
C ASN A 138 -3.83 14.33 -10.54
N ILE A 139 -4.82 14.76 -9.76
CA ILE A 139 -6.00 15.39 -10.33
C ILE A 139 -5.59 16.86 -10.51
N GLU A 140 -5.57 17.35 -11.74
CA GLU A 140 -5.40 18.77 -12.02
C GLU A 140 -6.64 19.53 -11.52
N THR A 141 -6.73 19.73 -10.21
CA THR A 141 -7.65 20.68 -9.63
C THR A 141 -7.07 22.06 -9.89
N HIS A 142 -7.49 22.69 -10.98
CA HIS A 142 -7.18 24.09 -11.34
C HIS A 142 -7.71 25.13 -10.32
N LEU A 143 -8.16 24.69 -9.16
CA LEU A 143 -8.80 25.52 -8.15
C LEU A 143 -7.80 25.70 -7.01
N SER A 144 -7.20 26.90 -6.96
CA SER A 144 -6.35 27.38 -5.87
C SER A 144 -7.03 27.35 -4.49
N ASP A 145 -8.34 27.16 -4.46
CA ASP A 145 -9.20 27.41 -3.29
C ASP A 145 -9.78 26.12 -2.68
N ILE A 146 -9.15 24.96 -2.94
CA ILE A 146 -9.54 23.69 -2.36
C ILE A 146 -8.59 23.31 -1.23
N SER A 147 -9.11 22.68 -0.18
CA SER A 147 -8.32 21.97 0.81
C SER A 147 -8.66 20.48 0.78
N THR A 148 -7.67 19.59 0.79
CA THR A 148 -7.93 18.18 1.04
C THR A 148 -8.00 17.98 2.55
N THR A 149 -9.13 17.53 3.06
CA THR A 149 -9.31 17.37 4.51
C THR A 149 -9.16 15.94 4.95
N HIS A 150 -9.45 14.97 4.07
CA HIS A 150 -9.35 13.55 4.37
C HIS A 150 -8.82 12.76 3.18
N LEU A 151 -8.03 11.74 3.48
CA LEU A 151 -7.57 10.72 2.56
C LEU A 151 -7.64 9.37 3.29
N SER A 152 -8.20 8.36 2.64
CA SER A 152 -8.28 7.00 3.15
C SER A 152 -7.96 5.98 2.07
N PHE A 153 -7.53 4.80 2.47
CA PHE A 153 -7.14 3.72 1.57
C PHE A 153 -7.62 2.37 2.10
N GLY A 154 -8.14 1.53 1.21
CA GLY A 154 -8.58 0.19 1.55
C GLY A 154 -8.76 -0.70 0.34
N PHE A 155 -8.94 -1.99 0.59
CA PHE A 155 -9.35 -2.97 -0.41
C PHE A 155 -10.87 -3.09 -0.40
N HIS A 156 -11.49 -3.10 -1.57
CA HIS A 156 -12.93 -3.23 -1.77
C HIS A 156 -13.25 -4.65 -2.27
N PRO A 157 -13.73 -5.57 -1.40
CA PRO A 157 -13.84 -6.99 -1.74
C PRO A 157 -14.73 -7.28 -2.95
N GLU A 158 -15.85 -6.57 -3.10
CA GLU A 158 -16.77 -6.81 -4.22
C GLU A 158 -16.21 -6.35 -5.57
N LEU A 159 -15.29 -5.38 -5.57
CA LEU A 159 -14.64 -4.88 -6.78
C LEU A 159 -13.30 -5.57 -7.04
N ASP A 160 -12.85 -6.42 -6.10
CA ASP A 160 -11.51 -7.04 -6.07
C ASP A 160 -10.39 -6.04 -6.35
N ASP A 161 -10.52 -4.81 -5.80
CA ASP A 161 -9.60 -3.71 -6.12
C ASP A 161 -9.30 -2.84 -4.91
N TYR A 162 -8.17 -2.14 -4.98
CA TYR A 162 -7.81 -1.13 -3.99
C TYR A 162 -8.36 0.23 -4.37
N ILE A 163 -8.90 0.90 -3.36
CA ILE A 163 -9.53 2.20 -3.48
C ILE A 163 -8.81 3.20 -2.60
N VAL A 164 -8.61 4.39 -3.14
CA VAL A 164 -8.25 5.58 -2.36
C VAL A 164 -9.41 6.56 -2.42
N VAL A 165 -9.90 6.98 -1.26
CA VAL A 165 -10.96 7.98 -1.16
C VAL A 165 -10.36 9.27 -0.63
N ARG A 166 -10.65 10.38 -1.30
CA ARG A 166 -10.22 11.71 -0.92
C ARG A 166 -11.44 12.61 -0.77
N ILE A 167 -11.52 13.35 0.34
CA ILE A 167 -12.55 14.38 0.54
C ILE A 167 -11.89 15.74 0.38
N VAL A 168 -12.42 16.50 -0.57
CA VAL A 168 -11.96 17.84 -0.92
C VAL A 168 -13.00 18.87 -0.49
N HIS A 169 -12.57 19.91 0.20
CA HIS A 169 -13.41 21.01 0.66
C HIS A 169 -13.04 22.27 -0.11
N PRO A 170 -13.90 22.74 -1.04
CA PRO A 170 -13.72 24.04 -1.65
C PRO A 170 -14.03 25.15 -0.64
N TYR A 171 -13.44 26.33 -0.84
CA TYR A 171 -13.75 27.52 -0.04
C TYR A 171 -15.25 27.90 -0.14
N MET A 172 -15.84 27.69 -1.33
CA MET A 172 -17.27 27.89 -1.59
C MET A 172 -17.88 26.60 -2.14
N GLY A 173 -19.00 26.18 -1.57
CA GLY A 173 -19.77 25.03 -2.04
C GLY A 173 -19.68 23.79 -1.13
N SER A 174 -20.26 22.69 -1.60
CA SER A 174 -20.29 21.43 -0.86
C SER A 174 -18.98 20.63 -1.02
N PRO A 175 -18.61 19.81 -0.02
CA PRO A 175 -17.47 18.91 -0.13
C PRO A 175 -17.63 17.96 -1.33
N GLY A 176 -16.55 17.75 -2.06
CA GLY A 176 -16.46 16.73 -3.09
C GLY A 176 -15.84 15.45 -2.54
N VAL A 177 -16.29 14.30 -3.02
CA VAL A 177 -15.65 13.01 -2.76
C VAL A 177 -15.02 12.52 -4.06
N GLU A 178 -13.77 12.15 -4.01
CA GLU A 178 -13.03 11.61 -5.15
C GLU A 178 -12.54 10.21 -4.81
N VAL A 179 -12.77 9.28 -5.73
CA VAL A 179 -12.47 7.87 -5.56
C VAL A 179 -11.51 7.45 -6.66
N TYR A 180 -10.32 7.04 -6.27
CA TYR A 180 -9.35 6.41 -7.15
C TYR A 180 -9.44 4.90 -7.05
N THR A 181 -9.39 4.23 -8.19
CA THR A 181 -9.43 2.78 -8.30
C THR A 181 -8.12 2.28 -8.93
N LEU A 182 -7.41 1.38 -8.24
CA LEU A 182 -6.05 0.98 -8.62
C LEU A 182 -5.98 0.21 -9.93
N GLY A 183 -6.93 -0.68 -10.19
CA GLY A 183 -7.04 -1.50 -11.40
C GLY A 183 -7.33 -0.66 -12.64
N THR A 184 -8.19 0.35 -12.55
CA THR A 184 -8.49 1.25 -13.69
C THR A 184 -7.52 2.41 -13.83
N ASN A 185 -6.68 2.67 -12.82
CA ASN A 185 -5.75 3.81 -12.77
C ASN A 185 -6.46 5.17 -12.97
N SER A 186 -7.68 5.33 -12.44
CA SER A 186 -8.50 6.50 -12.70
C SER A 186 -9.15 7.04 -11.43
N TRP A 187 -9.35 8.36 -11.42
CA TRP A 187 -10.13 9.07 -10.41
C TRP A 187 -11.55 9.29 -10.92
N LYS A 188 -12.52 9.18 -10.02
CA LYS A 188 -13.92 9.52 -10.26
C LYS A 188 -14.42 10.43 -9.16
N SER A 189 -15.02 11.56 -9.53
CA SER A 189 -15.67 12.46 -8.58
C SER A 189 -17.11 12.02 -8.35
N ILE A 190 -17.49 11.87 -7.09
CA ILE A 190 -18.87 11.67 -6.65
C ILE A 190 -19.36 13.04 -6.18
N ARG A 191 -20.31 13.61 -6.91
CA ARG A 191 -21.02 14.80 -6.45
C ARG A 191 -22.11 14.33 -5.49
N VAL A 192 -21.98 14.69 -4.21
CA VAL A 192 -23.11 14.59 -3.29
C VAL A 192 -24.04 15.74 -3.64
N THR A 193 -25.05 15.48 -4.47
CA THR A 193 -26.18 16.42 -4.57
C THR A 193 -26.86 16.42 -3.21
N PRO A 194 -26.97 17.57 -2.52
CA PRO A 194 -27.86 17.65 -1.37
C PRO A 194 -29.25 17.27 -1.90
N SER A 195 -29.85 16.22 -1.35
CA SER A 195 -31.27 15.97 -1.58
C SER A 195 -32.02 17.17 -1.03
N LEU A 196 -32.43 18.08 -1.90
CA LEU A 196 -33.41 19.08 -1.56
C LEU A 196 -34.71 18.34 -1.26
N LEU A 197 -35.17 18.54 -0.02
CA LEU A 197 -36.55 18.38 0.48
C LEU A 197 -37.02 16.98 0.90
N GLY A 198 -37.45 16.95 2.15
CA GLY A 198 -38.51 16.13 2.75
C GLY A 198 -39.00 16.89 3.98
#